data_AF-G5QGB0-F1
#
_entry.id   AF-G5QGB0-F1
#
_cell.length_a   1.000
_cell.length_b   1.000
_cell.length_c   1.000
_cell.angle_alpha   90.00
_cell.angle_beta   90.00
_cell.angle_gamma   90.00
#
_symmetry.space_group_name_H-M   'P 1'
#
loop_
_entity.id
_entity.type
_entity.pdbx_description
1 polymer ?
#
loop_
_entity_poly.entity_id
_entity_poly.type
_entity_poly.pdbx_seq_one_letter_code
_entity_poly.pdbx_strand_id
1 'polypeptide(L)' 'ADHEVLHDDISYRVKRVRDLNSKRRFLLLECEALGTDNGSDYAAESIFTR' A
#
# COMPACT_ATOMS: atom_id res chain seq x y z
N ALA A 1 -7.99 -4.92 7.80
CA ALA A 1 -7.50 -3.57 7.53
C ALA A 1 -6.72 -3.65 6.23
N ASP A 2 -6.98 -2.74 5.29
CA ASP A 2 -6.15 -2.64 4.10
C ASP A 2 -4.82 -2.02 4.53
N HIS A 3 -3.72 -2.77 4.32
CA HIS A 3 -2.38 -2.32 4.67
C HIS A 3 -1.74 -1.68 3.44
N GLU A 4 -0.96 -0.62 3.64
CA GLU A 4 -0.20 0.04 2.58
C GLU A 4 1.29 0.07 2.91
N VAL A 5 2.11 0.07 1.87
CA VAL A 5 3.57 0.19 1.94
C VAL A 5 3.99 1.35 1.05
N LEU A 6 4.80 2.26 1.59
CA LEU A 6 5.48 3.30 0.84
C LEU A 6 6.91 2.85 0.55
N HIS A 7 7.32 2.88 -0.72
CA HIS A 7 8.67 2.59 -1.15
C HIS A 7 9.03 3.47 -2.36
N ASP A 8 10.13 4.21 -2.26
CA ASP A 8 10.62 5.12 -3.31
C ASP A 8 9.51 6.03 -3.86
N ASP A 9 8.80 6.70 -2.96
CA ASP A 9 7.66 7.60 -3.22
C ASP A 9 6.41 6.97 -3.84
N ILE A 10 6.40 5.66 -4.07
CA ILE A 10 5.26 4.91 -4.59
C ILE A 10 4.53 4.21 -3.44
N SER A 11 3.22 4.43 -3.36
CA SER A 11 2.32 3.75 -2.44
C SER A 11 1.79 2.46 -3.06
N TYR A 12 1.71 1.41 -2.25
CA TYR A 12 1.28 0.08 -2.64
C TYR A 12 0.23 -0.46 -1.68
N ARG A 13 -0.92 -0.90 -2.19
CA ARG A 13 -1.91 -1.65 -1.40
C ARG A 13 -1.49 -3.10 -1.28
N VAL A 14 -1.36 -3.60 -0.05
CA VAL A 14 -1.08 -5.01 0.23
C VAL A 14 -2.34 -5.84 -0.02
N LYS A 15 -2.23 -6.83 -0.90
CA LYS A 15 -3.29 -7.80 -1.20
C LYS A 15 -3.12 -9.10 -0.42
N ARG A 16 -1.87 -9.52 -0.24
CA ARG A 16 -1.54 -10.76 0.48
C ARG A 16 -0.18 -10.67 1.15
N VAL A 17 -0.08 -11.32 2.31
CA VAL A 17 1.17 -11.53 3.04
C VAL A 17 1.44 -13.03 3.11
N ARG A 18 2.66 -13.47 2.79
CA ARG A 18 3.12 -14.85 2.98
C ARG A 18 4.40 -14.86 3.80
N ASP A 19 4.43 -15.71 4.83
CA ASP A 19 5.65 -16.01 5.56
C ASP A 19 6.45 -17.07 4.80
N LEU A 20 7.66 -16.73 4.36
CA LEU A 20 8.49 -17.60 3.53
C LEU A 20 9.27 -18.64 4.34
N ASN A 21 9.39 -18.48 5.66
CA ASN A 21 10.18 -19.40 6.49
C ASN A 21 9.50 -19.82 7.80
N SER A 22 8.22 -19.50 7.97
CA SER A 22 7.41 -19.78 9.16
C SER A 22 8.01 -19.22 10.46
N LYS A 23 8.95 -18.28 10.37
CA LYS A 23 9.61 -17.59 11.48
C LYS A 23 9.36 -16.09 11.43
N ARG A 24 8.50 -15.62 10.52
CA ARG A 24 8.15 -14.21 10.31
C ARG A 24 9.35 -13.28 10.05
N ARG A 25 10.49 -13.83 9.62
CA ARG A 25 11.69 -13.03 9.32
C ARG A 25 11.73 -12.55 7.88
N PHE A 26 11.13 -13.32 6.98
CA PHE A 26 11.06 -12.99 5.57
C PHE A 26 9.60 -13.08 5.14
N LEU A 27 9.03 -11.93 4.82
CA LEU A 27 7.66 -11.82 4.33
C LEU A 27 7.72 -11.50 2.84
N LEU A 28 6.87 -12.19 2.07
CA LEU A 28 6.54 -11.80 0.71
C LEU A 28 5.23 -11.03 0.74
N LEU A 29 5.25 -9.81 0.22
CA LEU A 29 4.07 -8.98 0.03
C LEU A 29 3.66 -9.02 -1.43
N GLU A 30 2.42 -9.40 -1.70
CA GLU A 30 1.79 -9.20 -2.99
C GLU A 30 1.02 -7.89 -2.93
N CYS A 31 1.37 -6.98 -3.83
CA CYS A 31 0.90 -5.60 -3.79
C CYS A 31 0.35 -5.14 -5.14
N GLU A 32 -0.55 -4.17 -5.09
CA GLU A 32 -1.00 -3.38 -6.23
C GLU A 32 -0.48 -1.95 -6.07
N ALA A 33 0.16 -1.40 -7.10
CA ALA A 33 0.63 -0.01 -7.07
C ALA A 33 -0.55 0.95 -7.09
N LEU A 34 -0.53 1.94 -6.20
CA LEU A 34 -1.55 2.99 -6.12
C LEU A 34 -1.12 4.28 -6.82
N GLY A 35 0.19 4.49 -6.97
CA GLY A 35 0.77 5.70 -7.55
C GLY A 35 1.75 6.36 -6.59
N THR A 36 2.30 7.51 -6.98
CA THR A 36 3.15 8.30 -6.10
C THR A 36 2.32 9.11 -5.13
N ASP A 37 2.77 9.25 -3.89
CA ASP A 37 2.12 10.11 -2.88
C ASP A 37 2.42 11.60 -3.15
N ASN A 38 2.06 12.06 -4.35
CA ASN A 38 1.95 13.48 -4.64
C ASN A 38 0.62 13.90 -4.01
N GLY A 39 0.68 14.37 -2.75
CA GLY A 39 -0.47 14.72 -1.92
C GLY A 39 -1.39 15.84 -2.43
N SER A 40 -1.64 15.93 -3.74
CA SER A 40 -2.49 16.93 -4.38
C SER A 40 -3.71 16.36 -5.12
N ASP A 41 -3.70 15.10 -5.59
CA ASP A 41 -4.70 14.69 -6.59
C ASP A 41 -5.81 13.77 -6.02
N TYR A 42 -5.53 12.94 -5.02
CA TYR A 42 -6.55 12.06 -4.42
C TYR A 42 -7.54 12.81 -3.50
N ALA A 43 -7.21 14.03 -3.07
CA ALA A 43 -8.13 14.88 -2.32
C ALA A 43 -9.23 15.49 -3.21
N ALA A 44 -9.00 15.59 -4.52
CA ALA A 44 -9.93 16.23 -5.46
C ALA A 44 -11.14 15.33 -5.82
N GLU A 45 -11.01 14.00 -5.70
CA GLU A 45 -12.10 13.04 -5.97
C GLU A 45 -12.72 12.42 -4.70
N SER A 46 -12.30 12.86 -3.50
CA SER A 46 -12.95 12.40 -2.26
C SER A 46 -14.33 13.06 -2.10
N ILE A 47 -15.37 12.34 -2.55
CA ILE A 47 -16.81 12.65 -2.38
C ILE A 47 -17.22 12.68 -0.88
N PHE A 48 -16.30 12.42 0.04
CA PHE A 48 -16.56 12.37 1.48
C PHE A 48 -16.08 13.58 2.28
N THR A 49 -15.66 14.67 1.63
CA THR A 49 -15.35 15.90 2.37
C THR A 49 -16.59 16.80 2.49
N ARG A 50 -17.24 16.67 3.65
CA ARG A 50 -18.33 17.48 4.25
C ARG A 50 -19.78 17.24 3.80
#